data_AF-A0A914YWN8-F1
#
_entry.id   AF-A0A914YWN8-F1
#
_cell.length_a   1.000
_cell.length_b   1.000
_cell.length_c   1.000
_cell.angle_alpha   90.00
_cell.angle_beta   90.00
_cell.angle_gamma   90.00
#
_symmetry.space_group_name_H-M   'P 1'
#
loop_
_entity.id
_entity.type
_entity.pdbx_description
1 polymer ?
#
loop_
_entity_poly.entity_id
_entity_poly.type
_entity_poly.pdbx_seq_one_letter_code
_entity_poly.pdbx_strand_id
1 'polypeptide(L)'
;MASLDVEEETAVNYTAEIIDDSEIPTPLFSDYVEMTYLGLVLLIGVPINIHILFKLLKQKAKTARYSVKRGFLILKIHLNISDTLILFINAGGKLGWLITYEWKAGEEMCRIFKFVSIGTLYLSSNIVVCIALDRLRTVLSARQLRREHSVSVCIYYYLIIFKTLI
;
A
#
# COMPACT_ATOMS: atom_id res chain seq x y z
N MET A 1 29.98 55.21 -17.03
CA MET A 1 28.98 54.63 -17.96
C MET A 1 29.22 53.13 -18.06
N ALA A 2 30.41 52.68 -18.48
CA ALA A 2 30.79 51.26 -18.55
C ALA A 2 30.69 50.43 -17.24
N SER A 3 30.68 51.06 -16.06
CA SER A 3 30.60 50.36 -14.77
C SER A 3 29.18 49.93 -14.39
N LEU A 4 28.16 50.57 -14.96
CA LEU A 4 26.75 50.21 -14.70
C LEU A 4 26.31 49.05 -15.62
N ASP A 5 26.84 49.00 -16.85
CA ASP A 5 26.53 47.95 -17.82
C ASP A 5 27.03 46.56 -17.36
N VAL A 6 28.17 46.51 -16.66
CA VAL A 6 28.76 45.26 -16.15
C VAL A 6 27.91 44.66 -15.01
N GLU A 7 27.31 45.50 -14.16
CA GLU A 7 26.48 45.05 -13.03
C GLU A 7 25.15 44.46 -13.53
N GLU A 8 24.58 45.06 -14.59
CA GLU A 8 23.39 44.56 -15.29
C GLU A 8 23.66 43.23 -16.01
N GLU A 9 24.81 43.09 -16.68
CA GLU A 9 25.22 41.84 -17.35
C GLU A 9 25.46 40.69 -16.36
N THR A 10 26.05 40.96 -15.19
CA THR A 10 26.15 39.97 -14.11
C THR A 10 24.79 39.61 -13.50
N ALA A 11 23.89 40.57 -13.30
CA ALA A 11 22.54 40.29 -12.79
C ALA A 11 21.73 39.45 -13.79
N VAL A 12 21.91 39.67 -15.09
CA VAL A 12 21.30 38.88 -16.17
C VAL A 12 21.89 37.46 -16.22
N ASN A 13 23.20 37.28 -16.04
CA ASN A 13 23.81 35.94 -15.98
C ASN A 13 23.40 35.17 -14.71
N TYR A 14 23.37 35.82 -13.54
CA TYR A 14 22.89 35.21 -12.30
C TYR A 14 21.40 34.86 -12.37
N THR A 15 20.57 35.70 -12.98
CA THR A 15 19.16 35.35 -13.20
C THR A 15 19.00 34.26 -14.26
N ALA A 16 19.84 34.20 -15.30
CA ALA A 16 19.82 33.11 -16.27
C ALA A 16 20.28 31.76 -15.69
N GLU A 17 21.21 31.76 -14.73
CA GLU A 17 21.66 30.55 -14.00
C GLU A 17 20.66 30.12 -12.92
N ILE A 18 19.90 31.06 -12.34
CA ILE A 18 18.80 30.80 -11.40
C ILE A 18 17.50 30.43 -12.16
N ILE A 19 17.37 30.76 -13.46
CA ILE A 19 16.29 30.28 -14.33
C ILE A 19 16.74 28.99 -15.06
N ASP A 20 17.40 28.09 -14.34
CA ASP A 20 17.43 26.66 -14.71
C ASP A 20 16.47 25.84 -13.81
N ASP A 21 15.50 26.51 -13.20
CA ASP A 21 14.41 25.88 -12.45
C ASP A 21 13.33 25.27 -13.38
N SER A 22 13.50 25.43 -14.70
CA SER A 22 12.60 24.93 -15.74
C SER A 22 13.05 23.61 -16.39
N GLU A 23 14.08 22.97 -15.82
CA GLU A 23 14.48 21.63 -16.25
C GLU A 23 13.35 20.64 -15.92
N ILE A 24 12.51 20.35 -16.93
CA ILE A 24 11.48 19.32 -16.87
C ILE A 24 12.18 18.05 -16.39
N PRO A 25 11.73 17.40 -15.29
CA PRO A 25 12.39 16.20 -14.79
C PRO A 25 12.51 15.19 -15.92
N THR A 26 13.73 15.00 -16.42
CA THR A 26 13.97 14.06 -17.51
C THR A 26 13.78 12.67 -16.93
N PRO A 27 13.00 11.80 -17.59
CA PRO A 27 12.73 10.47 -17.05
C PRO A 27 14.05 9.69 -17.00
N LEU A 28 14.53 9.40 -15.79
CA LEU A 28 15.71 8.57 -15.60
C LEU A 28 15.38 7.13 -16.05
N PHE A 29 16.41 6.38 -16.44
CA PHE A 29 16.27 4.95 -16.73
C PHE A 29 15.57 4.18 -15.59
N SER A 30 15.76 4.62 -14.34
CA SER A 30 15.10 4.08 -13.16
C SER A 30 13.56 4.19 -13.23
N ASP A 31 13.02 5.29 -13.72
CA ASP A 31 11.57 5.53 -13.77
C ASP A 31 10.89 4.64 -14.80
N TYR A 32 11.55 4.41 -15.94
CA TYR A 32 11.07 3.46 -16.96
C TYR A 32 11.04 2.02 -16.43
N VAL A 33 12.07 1.61 -15.69
CA VAL A 33 12.11 0.29 -15.06
C VAL A 33 11.00 0.17 -14.02
N GLU A 34 10.81 1.21 -13.20
CA GLU A 34 9.75 1.23 -12.18
C GLU A 34 8.35 1.19 -12.81
N MET A 35 8.09 2.00 -13.83
CA MET A 35 6.83 2.04 -14.56
C MET A 35 6.50 0.67 -15.17
N THR A 36 7.49 0.04 -15.81
CA THR A 36 7.33 -1.29 -16.42
C THR A 36 7.04 -2.35 -15.35
N TYR A 37 7.79 -2.34 -14.26
CA TYR A 37 7.58 -3.27 -13.14
C TYR A 37 6.19 -3.11 -12.52
N LEU A 38 5.77 -1.88 -12.20
CA LEU A 38 4.46 -1.60 -11.61
C LEU A 38 3.33 -1.97 -12.56
N GLY A 39 3.48 -1.69 -13.86
CA GLY A 39 2.52 -2.07 -14.89
C GLY A 39 2.33 -3.58 -14.99
N LEU A 40 3.41 -4.36 -15.02
CA LEU A 40 3.35 -5.82 -15.04
C LEU A 40 2.72 -6.39 -13.77
N VAL A 41 3.10 -5.87 -12.60
CA VAL A 41 2.54 -6.29 -11.31
C VAL A 41 1.04 -5.98 -11.23
N LEU A 42 0.58 -4.86 -11.77
CA LEU A 42 -0.85 -4.54 -11.85
C LEU A 42 -1.59 -5.47 -12.80
N LEU A 43 -1.08 -5.64 -14.02
CA LEU A 43 -1.71 -6.45 -15.07
C LEU A 43 -1.85 -7.92 -14.66
N ILE A 44 -0.87 -8.46 -13.92
CA ILE A 44 -0.87 -9.86 -13.50
C ILE A 44 -1.45 -10.01 -12.09
N GLY A 45 -1.04 -9.15 -11.16
CA GLY A 45 -1.39 -9.27 -9.74
C GLY A 45 -2.86 -8.99 -9.44
N VAL A 46 -3.47 -8.00 -10.09
CA VAL A 46 -4.89 -7.68 -9.89
C VAL A 46 -5.80 -8.84 -10.31
N PRO A 47 -5.73 -9.39 -11.54
CA PRO A 47 -6.62 -10.48 -11.94
C PRO A 47 -6.37 -11.76 -11.15
N ILE A 48 -5.12 -12.08 -10.80
CA ILE A 48 -4.81 -13.26 -9.97
C ILE A 48 -5.44 -13.12 -8.58
N ASN A 49 -5.28 -11.97 -7.93
CA ASN A 49 -5.86 -11.75 -6.61
C ASN A 49 -7.39 -11.77 -6.66
N ILE A 50 -8.01 -11.09 -7.63
CA ILE A 50 -9.46 -11.13 -7.83
C ILE A 50 -9.95 -12.58 -8.05
N HIS A 51 -9.26 -13.37 -8.87
CA HIS A 51 -9.61 -14.78 -9.10
C HIS A 51 -9.58 -15.60 -7.81
N ILE A 52 -8.50 -15.45 -7.01
CA ILE A 52 -8.36 -16.12 -5.72
C ILE A 52 -9.46 -15.65 -4.75
N LEU A 53 -9.77 -14.36 -4.71
CA LEU A 53 -10.83 -13.81 -3.88
C LEU A 53 -12.18 -14.45 -4.20
N PHE A 54 -12.57 -14.54 -5.47
CA PHE A 54 -13.80 -15.22 -5.88
C PHE A 54 -13.83 -16.69 -5.45
N LYS A 55 -12.71 -17.38 -5.61
CA LYS A 55 -12.58 -18.78 -5.17
C LYS A 55 -12.77 -18.92 -3.66
N LEU A 56 -12.15 -18.03 -2.88
CA LEU A 56 -12.25 -18.01 -1.41
C LEU A 56 -13.67 -17.64 -0.94
N LEU A 57 -14.34 -16.69 -1.60
CA LEU A 57 -15.72 -16.30 -1.29
C LEU A 57 -16.68 -17.48 -1.55
N LYS A 58 -16.55 -18.17 -2.68
CA LYS A 58 -17.31 -19.39 -2.97
C LYS A 58 -17.04 -20.49 -1.93
N GLN A 59 -15.79 -20.66 -1.52
CA GLN A 59 -15.42 -21.63 -0.49
C GLN A 59 -16.02 -21.26 0.89
N LYS A 60 -16.01 -19.97 1.25
CA LYS A 60 -16.66 -19.47 2.48
C LYS A 60 -18.17 -19.72 2.47
N ALA A 61 -18.85 -19.52 1.34
CA ALA A 61 -20.29 -19.78 1.22
C ALA A 61 -20.63 -21.27 1.42
N LYS A 62 -19.76 -22.17 0.93
CA LYS A 62 -19.91 -23.63 1.10
C LYS A 62 -19.50 -24.15 2.49
N THR A 63 -18.79 -23.34 3.29
CA THR A 63 -18.26 -23.78 4.59
C THR A 63 -19.27 -23.51 5.71
N ALA A 64 -19.60 -24.55 6.47
CA ALA A 64 -20.50 -24.47 7.62
C ALA A 64 -20.06 -23.39 8.65
N ARG A 65 -21.05 -22.73 9.26
CA ARG A 65 -20.85 -21.54 10.13
C ARG A 65 -19.91 -21.79 11.32
N TYR A 66 -19.90 -23.02 11.86
CA TYR A 66 -19.14 -23.40 13.05
C TYR A 66 -17.84 -24.18 12.77
N SER A 67 -17.43 -24.27 11.49
CA SER A 67 -16.16 -24.92 11.19
C SER A 67 -14.99 -24.03 11.62
N VAL A 68 -14.03 -24.59 12.36
CA VAL A 68 -12.75 -23.95 12.71
C VAL A 68 -12.03 -23.39 11.47
N LYS A 69 -12.27 -24.01 10.29
CA LYS A 69 -11.74 -23.59 8.99
C LYS A 69 -12.28 -22.22 8.51
N ARG A 70 -13.43 -21.76 9.03
CA ARG A 70 -14.09 -20.53 8.59
C ARG A 70 -13.33 -19.27 9.03
N GLY A 71 -12.76 -19.28 10.23
CA GLY A 71 -11.94 -18.15 10.72
C GLY A 71 -10.73 -17.90 9.82
N PHE A 72 -9.98 -18.95 9.53
CA PHE A 72 -8.85 -18.91 8.61
C PHE A 72 -9.24 -18.48 7.18
N LEU A 73 -10.40 -18.92 6.67
CA LEU A 73 -10.91 -18.49 5.37
C LEU A 73 -11.24 -17.00 5.34
N ILE A 74 -11.86 -16.46 6.39
CA ILE A 74 -12.17 -15.04 6.50
C ILE A 74 -10.89 -14.21 6.50
N LEU A 75 -9.88 -14.64 7.26
CA LEU A 75 -8.58 -13.99 7.30
C LEU A 75 -7.92 -13.92 5.90
N LYS A 76 -7.95 -15.04 5.17
CA LYS A 76 -7.46 -15.10 3.78
C LYS A 76 -8.22 -14.18 2.83
N ILE A 77 -9.53 -14.04 3.02
CA ILE A 77 -10.35 -13.12 2.23
C ILE A 77 -9.94 -11.67 2.51
N HIS A 78 -9.82 -11.28 3.78
CA HIS A 78 -9.38 -9.93 4.14
C HIS A 78 -7.99 -9.62 3.60
N LEU A 79 -7.05 -10.58 3.69
CA LEU A 79 -5.71 -10.45 3.11
C LEU A 79 -5.79 -10.12 1.63
N ASN A 80 -6.50 -10.96 0.87
CA ASN A 80 -6.58 -10.81 -0.58
C ASN A 80 -7.30 -9.52 -1.01
N ILE A 81 -8.31 -9.08 -0.25
CA ILE A 81 -8.96 -7.78 -0.43
C ILE A 81 -7.95 -6.65 -0.21
N SER A 82 -7.19 -6.70 0.89
CA SER A 82 -6.18 -5.69 1.20
C SER A 82 -5.08 -5.64 0.14
N ASP A 83 -4.58 -6.79 -0.31
CA ASP A 83 -3.55 -6.86 -1.35
C ASP A 83 -4.04 -6.29 -2.67
N THR A 84 -5.27 -6.63 -3.07
CA THR A 84 -5.90 -6.06 -4.28
C THR A 84 -6.03 -4.54 -4.15
N LEU A 85 -6.40 -4.03 -2.97
CA LEU A 85 -6.52 -2.60 -2.73
C LEU A 85 -5.14 -1.91 -2.75
N ILE A 86 -4.08 -2.52 -2.22
CA ILE A 86 -2.71 -1.97 -2.28
C ILE A 86 -2.25 -1.89 -3.73
N LEU A 87 -2.43 -2.98 -4.47
CA LEU A 87 -2.07 -3.02 -5.88
C LEU A 87 -2.84 -1.93 -6.64
N PHE A 88 -4.16 -1.88 -6.51
CA PHE A 88 -4.96 -0.95 -7.27
C PHE A 88 -4.70 0.52 -6.89
N ILE A 89 -4.69 0.85 -5.60
CA ILE A 89 -4.55 2.24 -5.13
C ILE A 89 -3.08 2.65 -5.12
N ASN A 90 -2.23 1.95 -4.39
CA ASN A 90 -0.85 2.41 -4.19
C ASN A 90 -0.01 2.20 -5.45
N ALA A 91 0.01 0.98 -6.02
CA ALA A 91 0.77 0.73 -7.24
C ALA A 91 0.13 1.42 -8.46
N GLY A 92 -1.20 1.41 -8.58
CA GLY A 92 -1.90 2.12 -9.66
C GLY A 92 -1.74 3.64 -9.60
N GLY A 93 -1.83 4.23 -8.42
CA GLY A 93 -1.60 5.67 -8.25
C GLY A 93 -0.15 6.07 -8.44
N LYS A 94 0.81 5.22 -8.04
CA LYS A 94 2.24 5.45 -8.33
C LYS A 94 2.54 5.34 -9.83
N LEU A 95 1.93 4.37 -10.50
CA LEU A 95 2.02 4.26 -11.96
C LEU A 95 1.41 5.48 -12.65
N GLY A 96 0.23 5.94 -12.19
CA GLY A 96 -0.38 7.18 -12.66
C GLY A 96 0.56 8.37 -12.50
N TRP A 97 1.15 8.55 -11.31
CA TRP A 97 2.12 9.60 -11.05
C TRP A 97 3.33 9.55 -12.02
N LEU A 98 3.91 8.37 -12.23
CA LEU A 98 5.06 8.19 -13.14
C LEU A 98 4.71 8.43 -14.62
N ILE A 99 3.45 8.27 -15.02
CA ILE A 99 3.03 8.50 -16.42
C ILE A 99 2.84 10.00 -16.69
N THR A 100 2.17 10.70 -15.78
CA THR A 100 1.78 12.11 -16.01
C THR A 100 2.79 13.10 -15.43
N TYR A 101 3.62 12.71 -14.45
CA TYR A 101 4.49 13.57 -13.64
C TYR A 101 3.78 14.78 -12.99
N GLU A 102 2.46 14.87 -13.15
CA GLU A 102 1.57 15.90 -12.63
C GLU A 102 0.29 15.23 -12.10
N TRP A 103 -0.31 15.81 -11.05
CA TRP A 103 -1.60 15.35 -10.54
C TRP A 103 -2.76 16.17 -11.13
N LYS A 104 -3.44 15.63 -12.14
CA LYS A 104 -4.54 16.33 -12.84
C LYS A 104 -5.93 16.11 -12.25
N ALA A 105 -6.05 15.29 -11.20
CA ALA A 105 -7.35 14.92 -10.62
C ALA A 105 -7.88 15.91 -9.55
N GLY A 106 -7.18 17.03 -9.33
CA GLY A 106 -7.58 18.07 -8.37
C GLY A 106 -7.25 17.73 -6.90
N GLU A 107 -7.48 18.70 -6.01
CA GLU A 107 -7.06 18.64 -4.60
C GLU A 107 -7.83 17.61 -3.77
N GLU A 108 -9.14 17.52 -3.97
CA GLU A 108 -10.01 16.60 -3.21
C GLU A 108 -9.65 15.13 -3.50
N MET A 109 -9.44 14.78 -4.78
CA MET A 109 -9.00 13.43 -5.14
C MET A 109 -7.59 13.13 -4.61
N CYS A 110 -6.68 14.12 -4.58
CA CYS A 110 -5.35 13.95 -4.00
C CYS A 110 -5.43 13.58 -2.52
N ARG A 111 -6.26 14.30 -1.75
CA ARG A 111 -6.46 14.06 -0.32
C ARG A 111 -7.03 12.67 -0.06
N ILE A 112 -8.07 12.29 -0.81
CA ILE A 112 -8.68 10.95 -0.72
C ILE A 112 -7.64 9.89 -1.09
N PHE A 113 -6.90 10.08 -2.19
CA PHE A 113 -5.89 9.14 -2.64
C PHE A 113 -4.81 8.89 -1.58
N LYS A 114 -4.27 9.96 -0.98
CA LYS A 114 -3.27 9.85 0.09
C LYS A 114 -3.83 9.16 1.32
N PHE A 115 -5.05 9.52 1.72
CA PHE A 115 -5.73 8.89 2.86
C PHE A 115 -5.93 7.39 2.64
N VAL A 116 -6.49 6.99 1.49
CA VAL A 116 -6.74 5.58 1.15
C VAL A 116 -5.42 4.82 0.99
N SER A 117 -4.39 5.41 0.39
CA SER A 117 -3.08 4.77 0.23
C SER A 117 -2.48 4.38 1.58
N ILE A 118 -2.45 5.33 2.53
CA ILE A 118 -1.93 5.09 3.87
C ILE A 118 -2.82 4.11 4.64
N GLY A 119 -4.14 4.27 4.57
CA GLY A 119 -5.10 3.37 5.21
C GLY A 119 -4.96 1.93 4.73
N THR A 120 -4.67 1.72 3.45
CA THR A 120 -4.48 0.39 2.88
C THR A 120 -3.19 -0.27 3.37
N LEU A 121 -2.10 0.49 3.48
CA LEU A 121 -0.84 -0.02 4.05
C LEU A 121 -1.02 -0.45 5.51
N TYR A 122 -1.76 0.33 6.30
CA TYR A 122 -2.13 -0.05 7.66
C TYR A 122 -2.96 -1.33 7.68
N LEU A 123 -3.98 -1.43 6.83
CA LEU A 123 -4.84 -2.62 6.78
C LEU A 123 -4.04 -3.89 6.49
N SER A 124 -3.11 -3.86 5.53
CA SER A 124 -2.27 -5.01 5.19
C SER A 124 -1.38 -5.45 6.35
N SER A 125 -0.69 -4.50 7.00
CA SER A 125 0.14 -4.79 8.17
C SER A 125 -0.66 -5.49 9.28
N ASN A 126 -1.87 -5.00 9.56
CA ASN A 126 -2.74 -5.58 10.57
C ASN A 126 -3.17 -7.02 10.24
N ILE A 127 -3.47 -7.32 8.98
CA ILE A 127 -3.85 -8.68 8.57
C ILE A 127 -2.65 -9.64 8.67
N VAL A 128 -1.44 -9.20 8.35
CA VAL A 128 -0.22 -10.00 8.52
C VAL A 128 -0.03 -10.41 9.98
N VAL A 129 -0.25 -9.50 10.93
CA VAL A 129 -0.20 -9.83 12.36
C VAL A 129 -1.27 -10.85 12.73
N CYS A 130 -2.50 -10.70 12.21
CA CYS A 130 -3.58 -11.66 12.45
C CYS A 130 -3.23 -13.07 11.92
N ILE A 131 -2.52 -13.16 10.79
CA ILE A 131 -2.00 -14.44 10.24
C ILE A 131 -0.93 -15.03 11.15
N ALA A 132 0.00 -14.23 11.65
CA ALA A 132 1.02 -14.69 12.58
C ALA A 132 0.40 -15.25 13.88
N LEU A 133 -0.63 -14.58 14.40
CA LEU A 133 -1.37 -15.02 15.58
C LEU A 133 -2.13 -16.33 15.35
N ASP A 134 -2.77 -16.50 14.18
CA ASP A 134 -3.44 -17.76 13.80
C ASP A 134 -2.47 -18.95 13.75
N ARG A 135 -1.26 -18.71 13.21
CA ARG A 135 -0.18 -19.71 13.20
C ARG A 135 0.31 -20.04 14.60
N LEU A 136 0.52 -19.04 15.44
CA LEU A 136 0.93 -19.23 16.83
C LEU A 136 -0.09 -20.06 17.61
N ARG A 137 -1.39 -19.76 17.45
CA ARG A 137 -2.47 -20.57 18.04
C ARG A 137 -2.41 -22.02 17.60
N THR A 138 -2.30 -22.26 16.30
CA THR A 138 -2.25 -23.62 15.74
C THR A 138 -1.07 -24.42 16.32
N VAL A 139 0.11 -23.81 16.39
CA VAL A 139 1.33 -24.46 16.93
C VAL A 139 1.20 -24.73 18.43
N LEU A 140 0.61 -23.81 19.20
CA LEU A 140 0.43 -23.98 20.64
C LEU A 140 -0.66 -25.00 20.98
N SER A 141 -1.78 -25.00 20.25
CA SER A 141 -2.81 -26.04 20.37
C SER A 141 -2.26 -27.43 20.05
N ALA A 142 -1.37 -27.54 19.05
CA ALA A 142 -0.69 -28.79 18.73
C ALA A 142 0.28 -29.28 19.82
N ARG A 143 0.77 -28.38 20.68
CA ARG A 143 1.71 -28.70 21.78
C ARG A 143 1.05 -29.11 23.10
N GLN A 144 -0.28 -29.33 23.16
CA GLN A 144 -1.02 -29.82 24.33
C GLN A 144 -0.75 -29.10 25.67
N LEU A 145 -0.28 -27.85 25.65
CA LEU A 145 -0.02 -27.08 26.87
C LEU A 145 -1.18 -26.10 27.11
N ARG A 146 -1.82 -26.30 28.26
CA ARG A 146 -2.74 -25.44 29.06
C ARG A 146 -2.32 -23.96 29.11
N ARG A 147 -2.20 -23.30 27.95
CA ARG A 147 -1.70 -21.94 27.79
C ARG A 147 -2.47 -21.18 26.71
N GLU A 148 -3.74 -21.53 26.52
CA GLU A 148 -4.67 -20.71 25.72
C GLU A 148 -4.78 -19.28 26.30
N HIS A 149 -4.63 -19.15 27.63
CA HIS A 149 -4.77 -17.90 28.36
C HIS A 149 -3.72 -16.84 27.96
N SER A 150 -2.42 -17.18 27.84
CA SER A 150 -1.42 -16.18 27.43
C SER A 150 -1.61 -15.65 26.02
N VAL A 151 -2.14 -16.47 25.10
CA VAL A 151 -2.34 -16.06 23.70
C VAL A 151 -3.61 -15.23 23.56
N SER A 152 -4.68 -15.61 24.25
CA SER A 152 -5.88 -14.78 24.35
C SER A 152 -5.58 -13.42 25.00
N VAL A 153 -4.67 -13.36 25.97
CA VAL A 153 -4.18 -12.09 26.54
C VAL A 153 -3.40 -11.27 25.52
N CYS A 154 -2.43 -11.83 24.79
CA CYS A 154 -1.72 -11.10 23.73
C CYS A 154 -2.66 -10.57 22.63
N ILE A 155 -3.68 -11.35 22.27
CA ILE A 155 -4.66 -10.96 21.25
C ILE A 155 -5.58 -9.87 21.78
N TYR A 156 -6.01 -9.97 23.05
CA TYR A 156 -6.79 -8.92 23.70
C TYR A 156 -5.99 -7.62 23.82
N TYR A 157 -4.69 -7.69 24.17
CA TYR A 157 -3.79 -6.53 24.18
C TYR A 157 -3.58 -5.94 22.79
N TYR A 158 -3.36 -6.76 21.75
CA TYR A 158 -3.24 -6.28 20.38
C TYR A 158 -4.52 -5.59 19.90
N LEU A 159 -5.68 -6.17 20.19
CA LEU A 159 -7.00 -5.59 19.88
C LEU A 159 -7.28 -4.30 20.67
N ILE A 160 -6.85 -4.22 21.93
CA ILE A 160 -6.92 -2.99 22.73
C ILE A 160 -6.05 -1.91 22.12
N ILE A 161 -4.77 -2.21 21.87
CA ILE A 161 -3.84 -1.26 21.27
C ILE A 161 -4.39 -0.78 19.92
N PHE A 162 -4.86 -1.69 19.08
CA PHE A 162 -5.45 -1.37 17.78
C PHE A 162 -6.70 -0.47 17.90
N LYS A 163 -7.59 -0.73 18.88
CA LYS A 163 -8.78 0.09 19.17
C LYS A 163 -8.45 1.45 19.82
N THR A 164 -7.26 1.58 20.41
CA THR A 164 -6.78 2.84 21.01
C THR A 164 -5.97 3.68 20.01
N LEU A 165 -5.41 3.07 18.97
CA LEU A 165 -4.55 3.72 17.97
C LEU A 165 -5.31 4.24 16.72
N ILE A 166 -6.58 3.84 16.54
CA ILE A 166 -7.50 4.24 15.46
C ILE A 166 -8.75 4.84 16.08
#